data_AF-A0AAJ0RPY3-F1
#
_entry.id   AF-A0AAJ0RPY3-F1
#
_cell.length_a   1.000
_cell.length_b   1.000
_cell.length_c   1.000
_cell.angle_alpha   90.00
_cell.angle_beta   90.00
_cell.angle_gamma   90.00
#
_symmetry.space_group_name_H-M   'P 1'
#
loop_
_entity.id
_entity.type
_entity.pdbx_description
1 polymer ?
#
loop_
_entity_poly.entity_id
_entity_poly.type
_entity_poly.pdbx_seq_one_letter_code
_entity_poly.pdbx_strand_id
1 'polypeptide(L)'
;MRNLLLALALSTSAAQAGVLINSPFWVVALTCANNQECYAASNGSYTGSLNGARRFDDQTQATKFLNSLTSSLRDKSPRMEQHTEQQCVEPSGDRKYPGRPC
;
A
#
# COMPACT_ATOMS: atom_id res chain seq x y z
N MET A 1 33.23 -47.05 -21.86
CA MET A 1 33.24 -45.67 -21.32
C MET A 1 32.70 -44.72 -22.37
N ARG A 2 31.48 -44.18 -22.23
CA ARG A 2 31.14 -42.86 -22.79
C ARG A 2 29.90 -42.31 -22.10
N ASN A 3 30.14 -41.42 -21.14
CA ASN A 3 29.12 -40.72 -20.34
C ASN A 3 28.22 -39.87 -21.24
N LEU A 4 26.92 -40.14 -21.22
CA LEU A 4 25.89 -39.18 -21.63
C LEU A 4 25.48 -38.38 -20.39
N LEU A 5 26.11 -37.22 -20.20
CA LEU A 5 25.60 -36.19 -19.30
C LEU A 5 24.85 -35.18 -20.18
N LEU A 6 23.53 -35.34 -20.30
CA LEU A 6 22.68 -34.31 -20.86
C LEU A 6 22.65 -33.13 -19.90
N ALA A 7 23.09 -31.98 -20.40
CA ALA A 7 23.07 -30.71 -19.70
C ALA A 7 21.63 -30.32 -19.32
N LEU A 8 21.37 -30.22 -18.01
CA LEU A 8 20.25 -29.44 -17.49
C LEU A 8 20.54 -27.97 -17.82
N ALA A 9 19.98 -27.48 -18.92
CA ALA A 9 19.90 -26.06 -19.19
C ALA A 9 18.98 -25.44 -18.11
N LEU A 10 19.59 -24.79 -17.13
CA LEU A 10 18.92 -23.99 -16.12
C LEU A 10 18.19 -22.84 -16.83
N SER A 11 16.87 -22.94 -16.95
CA SER A 11 16.01 -21.82 -17.31
C SER A 11 16.01 -20.83 -16.14
N THR A 12 17.07 -20.02 -16.02
CA THR A 12 17.06 -18.89 -15.09
C THR A 12 16.10 -17.86 -15.68
N SER A 13 14.87 -17.79 -15.16
CA SER A 13 13.97 -16.68 -15.44
C SER A 13 14.75 -15.39 -15.14
N ALA A 14 14.97 -14.56 -16.16
CA ALA A 14 15.53 -13.24 -15.96
C ALA A 14 14.53 -12.44 -15.10
N ALA A 15 14.77 -12.38 -13.79
CA ALA A 15 14.03 -11.51 -12.90
C ALA A 15 14.29 -10.07 -13.38
N GLN A 16 13.26 -9.44 -13.90
CA GLN A 16 13.32 -8.03 -14.25
C GLN A 16 13.40 -7.26 -12.93
N ALA A 17 14.41 -6.41 -12.78
CA ALA A 17 14.54 -5.57 -11.59
C ALA A 17 13.26 -4.73 -11.44
N GLY A 18 12.75 -4.66 -10.22
CA GLY A 18 11.63 -3.80 -9.90
C GLY A 18 12.01 -2.34 -10.05
N VAL A 19 11.00 -1.48 -10.05
CA VAL A 19 11.19 -0.02 -10.07
C VAL A 19 10.58 0.55 -8.81
N LEU A 20 11.36 1.33 -8.07
CA LEU A 20 10.92 2.05 -6.90
C LEU A 20 10.10 3.26 -7.36
N ILE A 21 8.83 3.29 -6.96
CA ILE A 21 7.90 4.38 -7.25
C ILE A 21 7.35 4.98 -5.96
N ASN A 22 6.95 6.25 -6.00
CA ASN A 22 6.14 6.85 -4.94
C ASN A 22 4.66 6.55 -5.23
N SER A 23 4.09 5.59 -4.51
CA SER A 23 2.68 5.20 -4.62
C SER A 23 1.83 6.02 -3.65
N PRO A 24 0.81 6.75 -4.13
CA PRO A 24 -0.13 7.40 -3.24
C PRO A 24 -1.09 6.37 -2.64
N PHE A 25 -1.47 6.58 -1.38
CA PHE A 25 -2.54 5.82 -0.72
C PHE A 25 -3.39 6.76 0.15
N TRP A 26 -4.62 6.33 0.41
CA TRP A 26 -5.61 7.07 1.18
C TRP A 26 -5.86 6.41 2.53
N VAL A 27 -6.07 7.24 3.54
CA VAL A 27 -6.47 6.84 4.88
C VAL A 27 -7.59 7.74 5.39
N VAL A 28 -8.26 7.32 6.46
CA VAL A 28 -9.19 8.19 7.20
C VAL A 28 -8.53 8.60 8.52
N ALA A 29 -8.15 9.86 8.61
CA ALA A 29 -7.63 10.46 9.82
C ALA A 29 -8.77 10.91 10.74
N LEU A 30 -8.49 10.88 12.05
CA LEU A 30 -9.42 11.24 13.11
C LEU A 30 -8.80 12.32 13.99
N THR A 31 -9.61 12.91 14.86
CA THR A 31 -9.18 13.83 15.92
C THR A 31 -9.32 13.12 17.26
N CYS A 32 -8.20 12.89 17.94
CA CYS A 32 -8.12 12.15 19.19
C CYS A 32 -7.42 13.02 20.23
N ALA A 33 -7.98 13.10 21.44
CA ALA A 33 -7.58 14.08 22.46
C ALA A 33 -6.09 14.02 22.87
N ASN A 34 -5.45 12.86 22.73
CA ASN A 34 -4.09 12.63 23.24
C ASN A 34 -3.08 12.11 22.20
N ASN A 35 -3.42 12.09 20.91
CA ASN A 35 -2.54 11.53 19.89
C ASN A 35 -2.28 12.52 18.75
N GLN A 36 -1.01 12.71 18.39
CA GLN A 36 -0.61 13.48 17.21
C GLN A 36 -1.06 12.78 15.91
N GLU A 37 -0.98 11.45 15.90
CA GLU A 37 -1.44 10.60 14.82
C GLU A 37 -2.66 9.79 15.28
N CYS A 38 -3.77 9.87 14.54
CA CYS A 38 -4.95 9.06 14.84
C CYS A 38 -5.67 8.70 13.55
N TYR A 39 -5.76 7.41 13.26
CA TYR A 39 -6.31 6.91 11.99
C TYR A 39 -7.30 5.77 12.24
N ALA A 40 -8.34 5.68 11.43
CA ALA A 40 -9.25 4.55 11.47
C ALA A 40 -8.55 3.27 10.97
N ALA A 41 -8.55 2.23 11.80
CA ALA A 41 -8.04 0.90 11.46
C ALA A 41 -9.17 -0.02 10.96
N SER A 42 -10.39 0.24 11.41
CA SER A 42 -11.64 -0.40 10.96
C SER A 42 -12.80 0.60 11.08
N ASN A 43 -14.04 0.16 10.80
CA ASN A 43 -15.22 1.01 10.95
C ASN A 43 -15.59 1.31 12.42
N GLY A 44 -15.00 0.57 13.39
CA GLY A 44 -15.25 0.73 14.83
C GLY A 44 -14.00 0.89 15.68
N SER A 45 -12.81 0.89 15.10
CA SER A 45 -11.54 1.04 15.83
C SER A 45 -10.58 2.01 15.14
N TYR A 46 -9.69 2.59 15.93
CA TYR A 46 -8.64 3.48 15.47
C TYR A 46 -7.28 3.06 16.02
N THR A 47 -6.22 3.56 15.40
CA THR A 47 -4.83 3.36 15.78
C THR A 47 -4.14 4.70 15.96
N GLY A 48 -3.06 4.72 16.74
CA GLY A 48 -2.22 5.90 16.96
C GLY A 48 -1.04 6.02 15.99
N SER A 49 -1.07 5.34 14.84
CA SER A 49 0.02 5.38 13.85
C SER A 49 -0.48 5.19 12.42
N LEU A 50 0.21 5.80 11.46
CA LEU A 50 -0.12 5.64 10.03
C LEU A 50 0.05 4.19 9.53
N ASN A 51 0.96 3.41 10.11
CA ASN A 51 1.19 2.01 9.72
C ASN A 51 0.04 1.07 10.10
N GLY A 52 -0.69 1.37 11.18
CA GLY A 52 -1.87 0.59 11.55
C GLY A 52 -3.17 1.08 10.88
N ALA A 53 -3.11 2.16 10.10
CA ALA A 53 -4.28 2.73 9.46
C ALA A 53 -4.82 1.79 8.38
N ARG A 54 -6.13 1.81 8.15
CA ARG A 54 -6.68 1.15 6.97
C ARG A 54 -6.31 1.97 5.73
N ARG A 55 -5.61 1.33 4.81
CA ARG A 55 -5.12 1.95 3.57
C ARG A 55 -5.99 1.57 2.39
N PHE A 56 -6.09 2.50 1.44
CA PHE A 56 -6.81 2.31 0.19
C PHE A 56 -6.01 2.94 -0.95
N ASP A 57 -5.85 2.20 -2.05
CA ASP A 57 -5.21 2.72 -3.25
C ASP A 57 -6.15 3.67 -4.03
N ASP A 58 -7.46 3.56 -3.76
CA ASP A 58 -8.53 4.29 -4.45
C ASP A 58 -9.31 5.21 -3.49
N GLN A 59 -9.43 6.48 -3.86
CA GLN A 59 -10.12 7.49 -3.08
C GLN A 59 -11.61 7.18 -2.89
N THR A 60 -12.25 6.54 -3.88
CA THR A 60 -13.68 6.19 -3.81
C THR A 60 -13.91 5.12 -2.74
N GLN A 61 -13.03 4.12 -2.65
CA GLN A 61 -13.10 3.10 -1.60
C GLN A 61 -12.87 3.69 -0.21
N ALA A 62 -11.89 4.57 -0.06
CA ALA A 62 -11.66 5.27 1.20
C ALA A 62 -12.86 6.16 1.59
N THR A 63 -13.52 6.80 0.62
CA THR A 63 -14.74 7.60 0.85
C THR A 63 -15.91 6.72 1.31
N LYS A 64 -16.11 5.54 0.69
CA LYS A 64 -17.11 4.57 1.15
C LYS A 64 -16.82 4.13 2.59
N PHE A 65 -15.56 3.88 2.91
CA PHE A 65 -15.15 3.52 4.26
C PHE A 65 -15.42 4.64 5.27
N LEU A 66 -15.06 5.89 4.94
CA LEU A 66 -15.39 7.08 5.74
C LEU A 66 -16.89 7.16 6.06
N ASN A 67 -17.74 6.92 5.06
CA ASN A 67 -19.19 6.94 5.24
C ASN A 67 -19.74 5.74 6.03
N SER A 68 -18.96 4.66 6.17
CA SER A 68 -19.34 3.45 6.91
C SER A 68 -18.95 3.47 8.39
N LEU A 69 -18.24 4.52 8.84
CA LEU A 69 -17.78 4.61 10.22
C LEU A 69 -18.94 4.61 11.21
N THR A 70 -18.78 3.87 12.31
CA THR A 70 -19.71 3.90 13.43
C THR A 70 -19.72 5.27 14.11
N SER A 71 -20.80 5.59 14.85
CA SER A 71 -20.93 6.88 15.58
C SER A 71 -19.70 7.20 16.43
N SER A 72 -19.16 6.21 17.13
CA SER A 72 -17.97 6.35 17.99
C SER A 72 -16.75 6.96 17.27
N LEU A 73 -16.59 6.72 15.97
CA LEU A 73 -15.53 7.30 15.15
C LEU A 73 -16.00 8.55 14.40
N ARG A 74 -17.28 8.65 14.04
CA ARG A 74 -17.86 9.87 13.43
C ARG A 74 -17.77 11.08 14.36
N ASP A 75 -17.88 10.86 15.66
CA ASP A 75 -17.75 11.90 16.69
C ASP A 75 -16.29 12.39 16.85
N LYS A 76 -15.33 11.76 16.16
CA LYS A 76 -13.91 12.14 16.13
C LYS A 76 -13.52 12.92 14.89
N SER A 77 -14.46 13.64 14.27
CA SER A 77 -14.21 14.51 13.11
C SER A 77 -13.39 13.82 12.00
N PRO A 78 -13.86 12.70 11.45
CA PRO A 78 -13.11 11.93 10.48
C PRO A 78 -12.90 12.71 9.18
N ARG A 79 -11.71 12.61 8.59
CA ARG A 79 -11.34 13.28 7.34
C ARG A 79 -10.48 12.38 6.47
N MET A 80 -10.55 12.59 5.17
CA MET A 80 -9.69 11.91 4.20
C MET A 80 -8.31 12.55 4.19
N GLU A 81 -7.26 11.73 4.20
CA GLU A 81 -5.88 12.17 3.96
C GLU A 81 -5.22 11.28 2.91
N GLN A 82 -4.42 11.89 2.04
CA GLN A 82 -3.58 11.19 1.08
C GLN A 82 -2.13 11.23 1.58
N HIS A 83 -1.49 10.08 1.51
CA HIS A 83 -0.08 9.88 1.85
C HIS A 83 0.62 9.25 0.65
N THR A 84 1.95 9.22 0.69
CA THR A 84 2.76 8.55 -0.35
C THR A 84 3.78 7.65 0.33
N GLU A 85 4.04 6.48 -0.25
CA GLU A 85 5.11 5.60 0.19
C GLU A 85 5.92 5.08 -0.99
N GLN A 86 7.16 4.68 -0.70
CA GLN A 86 8.01 4.05 -1.69
C GLN A 86 7.65 2.57 -1.80
N GLN A 87 7.28 2.16 -3.01
CA GLN A 87 6.95 0.78 -3.32
C GLN A 87 7.81 0.29 -4.47
N CYS A 88 8.34 -0.93 -4.34
CA CYS A 88 8.98 -1.63 -5.44
C CYS A 88 7.90 -2.33 -6.28
N VAL A 89 7.77 -1.95 -7.56
CA VAL A 89 6.79 -2.55 -8.48
C VAL A 89 7.50 -3.23 -9.64
N GLU A 90 7.00 -4.39 -10.07
CA GLU A 90 7.51 -5.05 -11.25
C GLU A 90 7.10 -4.26 -12.51
N PRO A 91 8.03 -3.92 -13.41
CA PRO A 91 7.71 -3.27 -14.66
C PRO A 91 6.89 -4.22 -15.54
N SER A 92 5.58 -3.97 -15.66
CA SER A 92 4.74 -4.66 -16.63
C SER A 92 4.95 -4.04 -18.01
N GLY A 93 5.11 -4.86 -19.05
CA GLY A 93 5.61 -4.49 -20.38
C GLY A 93 4.98 -3.29 -21.09
N ASP A 94 3.79 -2.84 -20.67
CA ASP A 94 3.10 -1.68 -21.24
C ASP A 94 3.30 -0.36 -20.44
N ARG A 95 3.85 -0.41 -19.23
CA ARG A 95 4.01 0.77 -18.37
C ARG A 95 5.49 1.02 -18.05
N LYS A 96 6.05 2.06 -18.65
CA LYS A 96 7.33 2.62 -18.23
C LYS A 96 7.14 3.45 -16.97
N TYR A 97 7.52 2.91 -15.81
CA TYR A 97 7.58 3.67 -14.58
C TYR A 97 8.89 4.46 -14.53
N PRO A 98 8.87 5.81 -14.44
CA PRO A 98 10.07 6.58 -14.18
C PRO A 98 10.45 6.41 -12.69
N GLY A 99 11.35 5.49 -12.39
CA GLY A 99 11.83 5.26 -11.03
C GLY A 99 13.22 4.62 -10.99
N ARG A 100 13.79 4.53 -9.79
CA ARG A 100 15.10 3.91 -9.59
C ARG A 100 14.94 2.39 -9.47
N PRO A 101 15.90 1.58 -9.93
CA PRO A 101 15.85 0.13 -9.73
C PRO A 101 15.76 -0.23 -8.24
N CYS A 102 14.95 -1.25 -7.95
CA CYS A 102 14.90 -2.03 -6.73
C CYS A 102 14.83 -3.52 -7.14
#